data_AF-A0A218QW63-F1
#
_entry.id   AF-A0A218QW63-F1
#
_cell.length_a   1.000
_cell.length_b   1.000
_cell.length_c   1.000
_cell.angle_alpha   90.00
_cell.angle_beta   90.00
_cell.angle_gamma   90.00
#
_symmetry.space_group_name_H-M   'P 1'
#
loop_
_entity.id
_entity.type
_entity.pdbx_description
1 polymer ?
#
loop_
_entity_poly.entity_id
_entity_poly.type
_entity_poly.pdbx_seq_one_letter_code
_entity_poly.pdbx_strand_id
1 'polypeptide(L)'
;MHDKHKLLPQEDLSERIDQVFSLKERLEQEIQTILANGKIAPSGCWIVRYLATGRKEKYWYYKLQATEPIFPTKTNGKLSKYKHLGKVGKCENL
;
A
#
# COMPACT_ATOMS: atom_id res chain seq x y z
N MET A 1 13.19 -40.86 7.38
CA MET A 1 11.96 -40.07 7.62
C MET A 1 12.34 -39.01 8.63
N HIS A 2 12.42 -37.74 8.20
CA HIS A 2 12.81 -36.65 9.10
C HIS A 2 11.53 -36.00 9.61
N ASP A 3 11.14 -36.40 10.82
CA ASP A 3 10.06 -35.75 11.55
C ASP A 3 10.58 -34.37 11.98
N LYS A 4 10.09 -33.33 11.32
CA LYS A 4 10.50 -31.95 11.60
C LYS A 4 9.90 -31.58 12.94
N HIS A 5 10.76 -31.28 13.91
CA HIS A 5 10.46 -30.75 15.24
C HIS A 5 9.11 -30.01 15.29
N LYS A 6 8.08 -30.71 15.76
CA LYS A 6 6.80 -30.11 16.11
C LYS A 6 7.02 -29.42 17.44
N LEU A 7 7.28 -28.11 17.40
CA LEU A 7 7.37 -27.25 18.59
C LEU A 7 6.15 -27.50 19.48
N LEU A 8 6.36 -27.52 20.80
CA LEU A 8 5.25 -27.67 21.73
C LEU A 8 4.26 -26.52 21.50
N PRO A 9 2.93 -26.74 21.60
CA PRO A 9 1.93 -25.72 21.27
C PRO A 9 2.10 -24.36 21.97
N GLN A 10 2.79 -24.31 23.10
CA GLN A 10 3.14 -23.06 23.79
C GLN A 10 4.36 -22.34 23.20
N GLU A 11 5.37 -23.07 22.72
CA GLU A 11 6.56 -22.49 22.09
C GLU A 11 6.19 -21.87 20.73
N ASP A 12 5.36 -22.57 19.94
CA ASP A 12 4.79 -22.04 18.69
C ASP A 12 3.96 -20.77 18.92
N LEU A 13 3.20 -20.71 20.03
CA LEU A 13 2.42 -19.52 20.38
C LEU A 13 3.32 -18.34 20.75
N SER A 14 4.36 -18.57 21.55
CA SER A 14 5.31 -17.52 21.94
C SER A 14 6.02 -16.93 20.73
N GLU A 15 6.56 -17.77 19.84
CA GLU A 15 7.26 -17.31 18.64
C GLU A 15 6.34 -16.47 17.73
N ARG A 16 5.08 -16.87 17.59
CA ARG A 16 4.10 -16.11 16.80
C ARG A 16 3.77 -14.76 17.43
N ILE A 17 3.70 -14.68 18.76
CA ILE A 17 3.50 -13.41 19.48
C ILE A 17 4.68 -12.47 19.22
N ASP A 18 5.92 -12.98 19.34
CA ASP A 18 7.13 -12.19 19.10
C ASP A 18 7.19 -11.67 17.67
N GLN A 19 6.87 -12.51 16.68
CA GLN A 19 6.81 -12.10 15.27
C GLN A 19 5.77 -11.00 15.03
N VAL A 20 4.58 -11.11 15.62
CA VAL A 20 3.53 -10.09 15.50
C VAL A 20 3.98 -8.77 16.15
N PHE A 21 4.64 -8.84 17.32
CA PHE A 21 5.20 -7.67 17.99
C PHE A 21 6.26 -6.97 17.13
N SER A 22 7.26 -7.71 16.63
CA SER A 22 8.30 -7.13 15.77
C SER A 22 7.74 -6.54 14.48
N LEU A 23 6.74 -7.20 13.88
CA LEU A 23 6.06 -6.67 12.69
C LEU A 23 5.30 -5.37 12.99
N LYS A 24 4.62 -5.30 14.14
CA LYS A 24 3.92 -4.08 14.57
C LYS A 24 4.90 -2.94 14.79
N GLU A 25 5.99 -3.16 15.51
CA GLU A 25 7.01 -2.12 15.76
C GLU A 25 7.60 -1.59 14.45
N ARG A 26 7.94 -2.49 13.51
CA ARG A 26 8.45 -2.10 12.20
C ARG A 26 7.43 -1.24 11.43
N LEU A 27 6.16 -1.65 11.40
CA LEU A 27 5.10 -0.88 10.72
C LEU A 27 4.88 0.49 11.38
N GLU A 28 4.95 0.57 12.70
CA GLU A 28 4.84 1.83 13.44
C GLU A 28 5.99 2.78 13.11
N GLN A 29 7.23 2.26 13.03
CA GLN A 29 8.40 3.04 12.59
C GLN A 29 8.28 3.52 11.13
N GLU A 30 7.81 2.67 10.23
CA GLU A 30 7.57 3.04 8.83
C GLU A 30 6.51 4.16 8.73
N ILE A 31 5.43 4.07 9.50
CA ILE A 31 4.39 5.11 9.58
C ILE A 31 4.98 6.42 10.09
N GLN A 32 5.74 6.39 11.20
CA GLN A 32 6.36 7.58 11.76
C GLN A 32 7.32 8.24 10.78
N THR A 33 8.14 7.44 10.09
CA THR A 33 9.06 7.93 9.04
C THR A 33 8.29 8.63 7.91
N ILE A 34 7.21 8.01 7.44
CA ILE A 34 6.35 8.57 6.40
C ILE A 34 5.72 9.90 6.86
N LEU A 35 5.25 9.98 8.11
CA LEU A 35 4.66 11.19 8.67
C LEU A 35 5.71 12.31 8.88
N ALA A 36 6.94 11.96 9.24
CA ALA A 36 8.04 12.90 9.43
C ALA A 36 8.50 13.56 8.11
N ASN A 37 8.32 12.88 6.97
CA ASN A 37 8.65 13.41 5.63
C ASN A 37 7.72 14.56 5.18
N GLY A 38 6.81 15.01 6.03
CA GLY A 38 5.96 16.17 5.79
C GLY A 38 4.72 15.83 4.97
N LYS A 39 4.30 16.75 4.09
CA LYS A 39 3.02 16.65 3.38
C LYS A 39 3.12 15.67 2.21
N ILE A 40 2.70 14.43 2.43
CA ILE A 40 2.72 13.32 1.45
C ILE A 40 1.79 13.58 0.24
N ALA A 41 0.67 14.26 0.47
CA ALA A 41 -0.26 14.66 -0.58
C ALA A 41 -0.98 15.98 -0.23
N PRO A 42 -1.40 16.77 -1.23
CA PRO A 42 -2.28 17.92 -1.02
C PRO A 42 -3.54 17.57 -0.22
N SER A 43 -4.07 18.54 0.51
CA SER A 43 -5.33 18.37 1.24
C SER A 43 -6.46 18.10 0.26
N GLY A 44 -7.37 17.21 0.63
CA GLY A 44 -8.45 16.77 -0.25
C GLY A 44 -7.99 15.72 -1.27
N CYS A 45 -6.86 15.05 -1.06
CA CYS A 45 -6.47 13.86 -1.82
C CYS A 45 -6.84 12.57 -1.06
N TRP A 46 -7.30 11.55 -1.77
CA TRP A 46 -7.57 10.22 -1.20
C TRP A 46 -7.35 9.11 -2.22
N ILE A 47 -7.12 7.89 -1.74
CA ILE A 47 -6.98 6.71 -2.60
C ILE A 47 -8.31 5.97 -2.65
N VAL A 48 -8.78 5.67 -3.85
CA VAL A 48 -9.95 4.81 -4.07
C VAL A 48 -9.49 3.49 -4.67
N ARG A 49 -10.01 2.39 -4.12
CA ARG A 49 -9.80 1.04 -4.62
C ARG A 49 -11.00 0.61 -5.46
N TYR A 50 -10.74 0.12 -6.66
CA TYR A 50 -11.76 -0.33 -7.60
C TYR A 50 -11.54 -1.80 -7.96
N LEU A 51 -12.62 -2.56 -8.04
CA LEU A 51 -12.62 -3.91 -8.60
C LEU A 51 -12.96 -3.81 -10.08
N ALA A 52 -11.99 -4.08 -10.94
CA ALA A 52 -12.23 -4.25 -12.36
C ALA A 52 -12.51 -5.72 -12.67
N THR A 53 -13.45 -5.96 -13.58
CA THR A 53 -13.65 -7.29 -14.16
C THR A 53 -13.00 -7.29 -15.54
N GLY A 54 -11.85 -7.97 -15.66
CA GLY A 54 -11.21 -8.23 -16.94
C GLY A 54 -11.86 -9.41 -17.67
N ARG A 55 -11.41 -9.66 -18.91
CA ARG A 55 -11.93 -10.77 -19.73
C ARG A 55 -11.69 -12.16 -19.12
N LYS A 56 -10.61 -12.33 -18.34
CA LYS A 56 -10.21 -13.62 -17.75
C LYS A 56 -10.34 -13.65 -16.23
N GLU A 57 -10.16 -12.50 -15.57
CA GLU A 57 -10.14 -12.43 -14.11
C GLU A 57 -10.53 -11.05 -13.61
N LYS A 58 -10.91 -10.98 -12.33
CA LYS A 58 -11.13 -9.73 -11.63
C LYS A 58 -9.80 -9.25 -11.04
N TYR A 59 -9.51 -7.96 -11.16
CA TYR A 59 -8.32 -7.37 -10.58
C TYR A 59 -8.65 -6.07 -9.84
N TRP A 60 -7.92 -5.82 -8.76
CA TRP A 60 -8.02 -4.59 -8.00
C TRP A 60 -7.04 -3.56 -8.56
N TYR A 61 -7.48 -2.31 -8.68
CA TYR A 61 -6.58 -1.20 -8.96
C TYR A 61 -6.90 -0.01 -8.06
N TYR A 62 -5.90 0.86 -7.90
CA TYR A 62 -5.99 2.06 -7.08
C TYR A 62 -5.94 3.31 -7.95
N LYS A 63 -6.72 4.31 -7.58
CA LYS A 63 -6.71 5.64 -8.19
C LYS A 63 -6.53 6.67 -7.10
N LEU A 64 -5.55 7.54 -7.28
CA LEU A 64 -5.44 8.74 -6.47
C LEU A 64 -6.48 9.75 -6.99
N GLN A 65 -7.31 10.25 -6.09
CA GLN A 65 -8.36 11.23 -6.33
C GLN A 65 -8.03 12.51 -5.55
N ALA A 66 -8.52 13.63 -6.05
CA ALA A 66 -8.43 14.93 -5.42
C ALA A 66 -9.75 15.70 -5.57
N THR A 67 -10.08 16.55 -4.60
CA THR A 67 -11.25 17.44 -4.69
C THR A 67 -11.13 18.40 -5.87
N GLU A 68 -9.93 18.95 -6.06
CA GLU A 68 -9.60 19.91 -7.13
C GLU A 68 -8.74 19.27 -8.23
N PRO A 69 -8.80 19.78 -9.48
CA PRO A 69 -8.01 19.24 -10.57
C PRO A 69 -6.55 19.69 -10.39
N ILE A 70 -5.71 18.81 -9.85
CA ILE A 70 -4.31 19.11 -9.50
C ILE A 70 -3.29 18.20 -10.21
N PHE A 71 -3.73 17.12 -10.87
CA PHE A 71 -2.83 16.18 -11.52
C PHE A 71 -2.59 16.53 -12.99
N PRO A 72 -1.34 16.63 -13.46
CA PRO A 72 -1.06 16.98 -14.85
C PRO A 72 -1.50 15.87 -15.81
N THR A 73 -2.06 16.26 -16.97
CA THR A 73 -2.40 15.33 -18.06
C THR A 73 -1.46 15.52 -19.25
N LYS A 74 -1.15 14.43 -19.95
CA LYS A 74 -0.20 14.43 -21.07
C LYS A 74 -0.74 15.11 -22.34
N THR A 75 -2.06 15.19 -22.48
CA THR A 75 -2.67 15.44 -23.81
C THR A 75 -2.93 16.92 -24.07
N ASN A 76 -3.28 17.73 -23.06
CA ASN A 76 -3.80 19.09 -23.28
C ASN A 76 -3.32 20.12 -22.25
N GLY A 77 -2.37 19.79 -21.37
CA GLY A 77 -1.95 20.67 -20.26
C GLY A 77 -3.02 20.89 -19.18
N LYS A 78 -4.25 20.40 -19.38
CA LYS A 78 -5.33 20.46 -18.40
C LYS A 78 -5.00 19.60 -17.18
N LEU A 79 -5.40 20.08 -16.01
CA LEU A 79 -5.28 19.31 -14.78
C LEU A 79 -6.49 18.37 -14.62
N SER A 80 -6.26 17.23 -13.98
CA SER A 80 -7.25 16.19 -13.68
C SER A 80 -7.42 16.07 -12.17
N LYS A 81 -8.63 15.68 -11.75
CA LYS A 81 -8.93 15.30 -10.36
C LYS A 81 -8.42 13.91 -10.00
N TYR A 82 -7.92 13.15 -10.98
CA TYR A 82 -7.49 11.77 -10.77
C TYR A 82 -6.17 11.42 -11.44
N LYS A 83 -5.39 10.58 -10.77
CA LYS A 83 -4.13 9.98 -11.26
C LYS A 83 -4.15 8.48 -11.03
N HIS A 84 -3.85 7.70 -12.06
CA HIS A 84 -3.67 6.25 -11.92
C HIS A 84 -2.33 5.98 -11.23
N LEU A 85 -2.34 5.15 -10.18
CA LEU A 85 -1.14 4.81 -9.41
C LEU A 85 -0.30 3.69 -10.06
N GLY A 86 -0.57 3.37 -11.33
CA GLY A 86 0.12 2.32 -12.07
C GLY A 86 -0.11 0.92 -11.51
N LYS A 87 0.66 -0.04 -12.02
CA LYS A 87 0.74 -1.40 -11.47
C LYS A 87 1.68 -1.33 -10.26
N VAL A 88 1.22 -1.81 -9.11
CA VAL A 88 2.04 -1.91 -7.89
C VAL A 88 3.36 -2.62 -8.22
N GLY A 89 4.50 -2.02 -7.87
CA GLY A 89 5.84 -2.62 -8.02
C GLY A 89 6.73 -2.06 -9.14
N LYS A 90 6.31 -1.04 -9.90
CA LYS A 90 7.23 -0.26 -10.75
C LYS A 90 7.60 1.04 -10.05
N CYS A 91 8.78 1.07 -9.44
CA CYS A 91 9.43 2.29 -9.01
C CYS A 91 9.82 3.09 -10.26
N GLU A 92 8.95 3.98 -10.73
CA GLU A 92 9.40 5.13 -11.51
C GLU A 92 9.33 6.34 -10.58
N ASN A 93 10.47 6.55 -9.91
CA ASN A 93 10.95 7.77 -9.25
C ASN A 93 9.91 8.54 -8.42
N LEU A 94 9.88 8.21 -7.12
CA LEU A 94 9.64 9.21 -6.08
C LEU A 94 10.81 10.18 -6.03
#